data_AF-A0A2V9UXB7-F1
#
_entry.id   AF-A0A2V9UXB7-F1
#
_cell.length_a   1.000
_cell.length_b   1.000
_cell.length_c   1.000
_cell.angle_alpha   90.00
_cell.angle_beta   90.00
_cell.angle_gamma   90.00
#
_symmetry.space_group_name_H-M   'P 1'
#
loop_
_entity.id
_entity.type
_entity.pdbx_description
1 polymer ?
#
loop_
_entity_poly.entity_id
_entity_poly.type
_entity_poly.pdbx_seq_one_letter_code
_entity_poly.pdbx_strand_id
1 'polypeptide(L)'
;MRKLVHRPRRLRRSPALRNLVRETNLTAHDFVLPLFVSDKIDKRRPIESMPGVSQLTADEVVDEAQRAQDLGLQAVLLFGIPDQKDEQASGAYAENGVIQKALRAIKKKCPELIAITDVCLCEY
;
A
#
# COMPACT_ATOMS: atom_id res chain seq x y z
N MET A 1 47.72 17.03 -21.56
CA MET A 1 46.64 16.82 -20.58
C MET A 1 45.39 17.61 -21.00
N ARG A 2 44.21 17.00 -21.05
CA ARG A 2 42.96 17.68 -21.46
C ARG A 2 42.41 18.55 -20.31
N LYS A 3 42.24 19.86 -20.52
CA LYS A 3 41.69 20.79 -19.51
C LYS A 3 40.17 20.60 -19.40
N LEU A 4 39.73 19.83 -18.41
CA LEU A 4 38.31 19.71 -18.07
C LEU A 4 37.90 20.84 -17.11
N VAL A 5 37.13 21.81 -17.62
CA VAL A 5 36.57 22.93 -16.85
C VAL A 5 35.40 22.46 -15.99
N HIS A 6 34.47 21.71 -16.60
CA HIS A 6 33.35 21.08 -15.92
C HIS A 6 33.74 19.71 -15.38
N ARG A 7 33.52 19.47 -14.08
CA ARG A 7 33.88 18.21 -13.41
C ARG A 7 32.79 17.77 -12.43
N PRO A 8 31.73 17.10 -12.91
CA PRO A 8 30.62 16.64 -12.06
C PRO A 8 31.04 15.76 -10.88
N ARG A 9 32.15 15.03 -11.04
CA ARG A 9 32.70 14.18 -9.98
C ARG A 9 33.11 14.95 -8.72
N ARG A 10 33.35 16.27 -8.80
CA ARG A 10 33.66 17.11 -7.62
C ARG A 10 32.54 17.02 -6.56
N LEU A 11 31.28 16.93 -7.00
CA LEU A 11 30.10 16.84 -6.13
C LEU A 11 29.81 15.43 -5.60
N ARG A 12 30.58 14.41 -6.00
CA ARG A 12 30.30 12.98 -5.68
C ARG A 12 31.35 12.33 -4.78
N ARG A 13 32.32 13.11 -4.28
CA ARG A 13 33.51 12.60 -3.57
C ARG A 13 33.23 11.99 -2.20
N SER A 14 32.26 12.50 -1.45
CA SER A 14 31.93 12.01 -0.11
C SER A 14 30.41 11.85 0.06
N PRO A 15 29.97 11.01 1.01
CA PRO A 15 28.56 10.93 1.40
C PRO A 15 27.98 12.31 1.79
N ALA A 16 28.72 13.10 2.57
CA ALA A 16 28.29 14.44 2.97
C ALA A 16 28.04 15.38 1.77
N LEU A 17 28.93 15.38 0.78
CA LEU A 17 28.75 16.19 -0.44
C LEU A 17 27.52 15.76 -1.24
N ARG A 18 27.32 14.44 -1.41
CA ARG A 18 26.15 13.91 -2.12
C ARG A 18 24.84 14.21 -1.40
N ASN A 19 24.84 14.26 -0.07
CA ASN A 19 23.66 14.64 0.71
C ASN A 19 23.37 16.14 0.59
N LEU A 20 24.40 17.00 0.61
CA LEU A 20 24.24 18.46 0.49
C LEU A 20 23.63 18.87 -0.86
N VAL A 21 23.99 18.19 -1.95
CA VAL A 21 23.52 18.53 -3.30
C VAL A 21 22.42 17.61 -3.83
N ARG A 22 21.79 16.80 -2.96
CA ARG A 22 20.75 15.86 -3.37
C ARG A 22 19.49 16.63 -3.77
N GLU A 23 18.95 16.31 -4.94
CA GLU A 23 17.75 16.99 -5.49
C GLU A 23 16.44 16.29 -5.09
N THR A 24 16.47 14.97 -4.84
CA THR A 24 15.27 14.18 -4.53
C THR A 24 15.41 13.50 -3.17
N ASN A 25 14.39 13.64 -2.33
CA ASN A 25 14.27 12.92 -1.06
C ASN A 25 13.05 12.01 -1.12
N LEU A 26 13.13 10.90 -0.39
CA LEU A 26 12.05 9.93 -0.25
C LEU A 26 11.84 9.68 1.24
N THR A 27 10.58 9.67 1.63
CA THR A 27 10.09 9.55 3.00
C THR A 27 8.94 8.55 3.04
N ALA A 28 8.54 8.11 4.24
CA ALA A 28 7.37 7.25 4.39
C ALA A 28 6.07 7.88 3.84
N HIS A 29 5.99 9.20 3.81
CA HIS A 29 4.82 9.95 3.34
C HIS A 29 4.62 9.89 1.82
N ASP A 30 5.65 9.49 1.08
CA ASP A 30 5.59 9.37 -0.38
C ASP A 30 4.99 8.04 -0.85
N PHE A 31 4.62 7.14 0.08
CA PHE A 31 4.17 5.79 -0.22
C PHE A 31 2.71 5.55 0.16
N VAL A 32 2.05 4.74 -0.68
CA VAL A 32 0.74 4.11 -0.41
C VAL A 32 0.96 2.61 -0.38
N LEU A 33 0.48 1.93 0.67
CA LEU A 33 0.62 0.47 0.81
C LEU A 33 -0.62 -0.25 0.26
N PRO A 34 -0.51 -1.07 -0.80
CA PRO A 34 -1.58 -1.94 -1.25
C PRO A 34 -1.80 -3.10 -0.27
N LEU A 35 -3.06 -3.37 0.08
CA LEU A 35 -3.47 -4.46 0.95
C LEU A 35 -4.55 -5.29 0.26
N PHE A 36 -4.44 -6.62 0.34
CA PHE A 36 -5.37 -7.57 -0.25
C PHE A 36 -6.21 -8.22 0.85
N VAL A 37 -7.50 -7.90 0.93
CA VAL A 37 -8.43 -8.49 1.92
C VAL A 37 -9.32 -9.51 1.24
N SER A 38 -9.45 -10.70 1.83
CA SER A 38 -10.22 -11.80 1.24
C SER A 38 -11.22 -12.42 2.21
N ASP A 39 -12.46 -12.56 1.75
CA ASP A 39 -13.51 -13.31 2.47
C ASP A 39 -13.37 -14.84 2.28
N LYS A 40 -12.45 -15.29 1.41
CA LYS A 40 -12.24 -16.72 1.08
C LYS A 40 -11.31 -17.45 2.06
N ILE A 41 -10.78 -16.76 3.07
CA ILE A 41 -9.73 -17.29 3.94
C ILE A 41 -10.05 -17.07 5.41
N ASP A 42 -9.62 -18.02 6.23
CA ASP A 42 -9.65 -17.97 7.68
C ASP A 42 -8.31 -17.56 8.29
N LYS A 43 -7.24 -17.51 7.48
CA LYS A 43 -5.89 -17.12 7.85
C LYS A 43 -5.10 -16.57 6.66
N ARG A 44 -4.06 -15.78 6.94
CA ARG A 44 -3.10 -15.27 5.95
C ARG A 44 -2.72 -16.30 4.90
N ARG A 45 -2.89 -15.94 3.63
CA ARG A 45 -2.54 -16.78 2.48
C ARG A 45 -1.50 -16.07 1.61
N PRO A 46 -0.26 -16.58 1.52
CA PRO A 46 0.76 -16.03 0.62
C PRO A 46 0.30 -16.01 -0.84
N ILE A 47 0.74 -14.99 -1.58
CA ILE A 47 0.55 -14.90 -3.04
C ILE A 47 1.85 -15.36 -3.70
N GLU A 48 1.84 -16.55 -4.30
CA GLU A 48 3.06 -17.19 -4.84
C GLU A 48 3.80 -16.33 -5.87
N SER A 49 3.07 -15.62 -6.72
CA SER A 49 3.63 -14.73 -7.74
C SER A 49 4.18 -13.41 -7.19
N MET A 50 3.91 -13.09 -5.91
CA MET A 50 4.34 -11.86 -5.24
C MET A 50 5.01 -12.19 -3.90
N PRO A 51 6.28 -12.64 -3.89
CA PRO A 51 6.98 -13.01 -2.66
C PRO A 51 6.95 -11.88 -1.61
N GLY A 52 6.58 -12.24 -0.38
CA GLY A 52 6.41 -11.29 0.73
C GLY A 52 5.02 -10.64 0.82
N VAL A 53 4.14 -10.87 -0.14
CA VAL A 53 2.76 -10.36 -0.16
C VAL A 53 1.78 -11.50 0.16
N SER A 54 0.69 -11.18 0.83
CA SER A 54 -0.34 -12.14 1.22
C SER A 54 -1.73 -11.54 1.06
N GLN A 55 -2.71 -12.41 0.85
CA GLN A 55 -4.10 -12.11 1.14
C GLN A 55 -4.31 -12.21 2.64
N LEU A 56 -5.06 -11.25 3.17
CA LEU A 56 -5.28 -11.04 4.60
C LEU A 56 -6.75 -11.28 4.93
N THR A 57 -6.99 -11.77 6.14
CA THR A 57 -8.33 -11.75 6.72
C THR A 57 -8.76 -10.31 7.03
N ALA A 58 -10.04 -10.11 7.34
CA ALA A 58 -10.56 -8.80 7.71
C ALA A 58 -9.92 -8.23 9.00
N ASP A 59 -9.47 -9.09 9.92
CA ASP A 59 -8.77 -8.63 11.13
C ASP A 59 -7.32 -8.28 10.81
N GLU A 60 -6.61 -9.13 10.06
CA GLU A 60 -5.21 -8.89 9.70
C GLU A 60 -5.01 -7.66 8.83
N VAL A 61 -5.98 -7.30 7.97
CA VAL A 61 -5.87 -6.06 7.17
C VAL A 61 -5.91 -4.80 8.05
N VAL A 62 -6.62 -4.85 9.18
CA VAL A 62 -6.65 -3.75 10.16
C VAL A 62 -5.31 -3.65 10.88
N ASP A 63 -4.73 -4.78 11.26
CA ASP A 63 -3.41 -4.82 11.91
C ASP A 63 -2.30 -4.31 10.97
N GLU A 64 -2.32 -4.69 9.69
CA GLU A 64 -1.37 -4.17 8.69
C GLU A 64 -1.58 -2.68 8.40
N ALA A 65 -2.83 -2.19 8.40
CA ALA A 65 -3.11 -0.77 8.28
C ALA A 65 -2.58 0.03 9.47
N GLN A 66 -2.75 -0.46 10.70
CA GLN A 66 -2.18 0.16 11.91
C GLN A 66 -0.65 0.18 11.83
N ARG A 67 -0.04 -0.94 11.44
CA ARG A 67 1.41 -1.02 11.26
C ARG A 67 1.92 -0.04 10.22
N ALA A 68 1.20 0.14 9.11
CA ALA A 68 1.55 1.13 8.10
C ALA A 68 1.56 2.55 8.67
N GLN A 69 0.53 2.90 9.46
CA GLN A 69 0.46 4.18 10.16
C GLN A 69 1.64 4.36 11.13
N ASP A 70 1.96 3.33 11.92
CA ASP A 70 3.07 3.36 12.90
C ASP A 70 4.44 3.54 12.22
N LEU A 71 4.58 3.09 10.98
CA LEU A 71 5.78 3.28 10.14
C LEU A 71 5.81 4.66 9.44
N GLY A 72 4.78 5.49 9.60
CA GLY A 72 4.69 6.85 9.06
C GLY A 72 4.01 6.95 7.69
N LEU A 73 3.48 5.86 7.15
CA LEU A 73 2.69 5.93 5.91
C LEU A 73 1.41 6.71 6.15
N GLN A 74 1.01 7.47 5.14
CA GLN A 74 -0.20 8.31 5.21
C GLN A 74 -1.42 7.62 4.61
N ALA A 75 -1.22 6.58 3.79
CA ALA A 75 -2.31 5.92 3.08
C ALA A 75 -2.10 4.42 2.84
N VAL A 76 -3.22 3.70 2.79
CA VAL A 76 -3.34 2.33 2.27
C VAL A 76 -4.31 2.29 1.10
N LEU A 77 -4.12 1.33 0.19
CA LEU A 77 -5.02 1.03 -0.93
C LEU A 77 -5.59 -0.37 -0.76
N LEU A 78 -6.91 -0.50 -0.73
CA LEU A 78 -7.58 -1.77 -0.50
C LEU A 78 -7.99 -2.44 -1.82
N PHE A 79 -7.58 -3.69 -1.98
CA PHE A 79 -8.06 -4.62 -2.99
C PHE A 79 -8.86 -5.74 -2.30
N GLY A 80 -10.12 -5.89 -2.72
CA GLY A 80 -11.07 -6.82 -2.11
C GLY A 80 -11.22 -8.08 -2.93
N ILE A 81 -11.22 -9.24 -2.28
CA ILE A 81 -11.40 -10.56 -2.89
C ILE A 81 -12.66 -11.17 -2.26
N PRO A 82 -13.84 -10.97 -2.86
CA PRO A 82 -15.12 -11.44 -2.31
C PRO A 82 -15.20 -12.96 -2.39
N ASP A 83 -16.04 -13.58 -1.57
CA ASP A 83 -16.22 -15.04 -1.60
C ASP A 83 -16.73 -15.55 -2.97
N GLN A 84 -17.66 -14.80 -3.56
CA GLN A 84 -18.28 -15.12 -4.85
C GLN A 84 -18.25 -13.93 -5.80
N LYS A 85 -18.29 -14.23 -7.10
CA LYS A 85 -18.46 -13.24 -8.18
C LYS A 85 -19.79 -13.48 -8.88
N ASP A 86 -20.38 -12.41 -9.42
CA ASP A 86 -21.58 -12.49 -10.25
C ASP A 86 -21.50 -11.57 -11.46
N GLU A 87 -22.38 -11.79 -12.45
CA GLU A 87 -22.38 -11.04 -13.70
C GLU A 87 -22.68 -9.55 -13.53
N GLN A 88 -23.27 -9.15 -12.39
CA GLN A 88 -23.59 -7.77 -12.06
C GLN A 88 -22.55 -7.13 -11.12
N ALA A 89 -21.49 -7.87 -10.75
CA ALA A 89 -20.51 -7.46 -9.75
C ALA A 89 -21.16 -6.96 -8.45
N SER A 90 -22.22 -7.62 -7.97
CA SER A 90 -23.04 -7.10 -6.86
C SER A 90 -22.25 -6.92 -5.55
N GLY A 91 -21.21 -7.73 -5.35
CA GLY A 91 -20.29 -7.60 -4.23
C GLY A 91 -19.52 -6.26 -4.19
N ALA A 92 -19.36 -5.58 -5.33
CA ALA A 92 -18.64 -4.31 -5.41
C ALA A 92 -19.38 -3.16 -4.71
N TYR A 93 -20.72 -3.19 -4.75
CA TYR A 93 -21.58 -2.14 -4.18
C TYR A 93 -22.45 -2.62 -2.99
N ALA A 94 -22.34 -3.89 -2.59
CA ALA A 94 -23.05 -4.40 -1.42
C ALA A 94 -22.69 -3.61 -0.15
N GLU A 95 -23.68 -3.25 0.67
CA GLU A 95 -23.47 -2.48 1.92
C GLU A 95 -22.46 -3.16 2.87
N ASN A 96 -22.42 -4.50 2.82
CA ASN A 96 -21.58 -5.37 3.63
C ASN A 96 -20.61 -6.22 2.81
N GLY A 97 -20.15 -5.69 1.66
CA GLY A 97 -19.07 -6.31 0.89
C GLY A 97 -17.71 -6.28 1.60
N VAL A 98 -16.74 -7.03 1.05
CA VAL A 98 -15.40 -7.22 1.63
C VAL A 98 -14.67 -5.89 1.87
N ILE A 99 -14.72 -4.97 0.89
CA ILE A 99 -14.11 -3.64 1.00
C ILE A 99 -14.84 -2.79 2.03
N GLN A 100 -16.17 -2.80 2.03
CA GLN A 100 -17.00 -1.99 2.92
C GLN A 100 -16.77 -2.37 4.39
N LYS A 101 -16.69 -3.67 4.68
CA LYS A 101 -16.34 -4.19 6.02
C LYS A 101 -14.93 -3.78 6.44
N ALA A 102 -13.93 -4.02 5.58
CA ALA A 102 -12.54 -3.69 5.85
C ALA A 102 -12.33 -2.18 6.08
N LEU A 103 -12.92 -1.34 5.22
CA LEU A 103 -12.83 0.11 5.32
C LEU A 103 -13.39 0.63 6.65
N ARG A 104 -14.58 0.15 7.07
CA ARG A 104 -15.17 0.52 8.36
C ARG A 104 -14.29 0.10 9.54
N ALA A 105 -13.74 -1.12 9.50
CA ALA A 105 -12.88 -1.62 10.55
C ALA A 105 -11.56 -0.82 10.66
N ILE A 106 -10.92 -0.55 9.51
CA ILE A 106 -9.71 0.29 9.45
C ILE A 106 -10.01 1.69 9.97
N LYS A 107 -11.08 2.33 9.53
CA LYS A 107 -11.43 3.70 9.98
C LYS A 107 -11.78 3.78 11.46
N LYS A 108 -12.33 2.71 12.04
CA LYS A 108 -12.55 2.63 13.49
C LYS A 108 -11.24 2.59 14.28
N LYS A 109 -10.21 1.91 13.76
CA LYS A 109 -8.92 1.71 14.44
C LYS A 109 -7.91 2.82 14.15
N CYS A 110 -7.82 3.25 12.89
CA CYS A 110 -6.87 4.20 12.34
C CYS A 110 -7.62 5.38 11.68
N PRO A 111 -8.31 6.25 12.42
CA PRO A 111 -9.18 7.28 11.85
C PRO A 111 -8.44 8.24 10.90
N GLU A 112 -7.20 8.61 11.25
CA GLU A 112 -6.36 9.55 10.51
C GLU A 112 -5.68 8.95 9.27
N LEU A 113 -5.57 7.61 9.19
CA LEU A 113 -4.95 6.96 8.04
C LEU A 113 -5.85 7.06 6.82
N ILE A 114 -5.36 7.56 5.69
CA ILE A 114 -6.12 7.59 4.44
C ILE A 114 -6.33 6.15 3.96
N ALA A 115 -7.58 5.76 3.73
CA ALA A 115 -7.91 4.46 3.18
C ALA A 115 -8.53 4.68 1.79
N ILE A 116 -7.79 4.29 0.76
CA ILE A 116 -8.19 4.39 -0.63
C ILE A 116 -8.85 3.07 -1.00
N THR A 117 -10.02 3.12 -1.63
CA THR A 117 -10.72 1.95 -2.15
C THR A 117 -10.52 1.86 -3.66
N ASP A 118 -10.14 0.69 -4.15
CA ASP A 118 -10.20 0.41 -5.59
C ASP A 118 -11.67 0.36 -6.05
N VAL A 119 -12.04 1.22 -7.00
CA VAL A 119 -13.40 1.27 -7.58
C VAL A 119 -13.35 0.63 -8.95
N CYS A 120 -13.62 -0.67 -8.97
CA CYS A 120 -13.57 -1.51 -10.17
C CYS A 120 -14.55 -2.69 -10.03
N LEU A 121 -14.73 -3.45 -11.11
CA LEU A 121 -15.63 -4.61 -11.15
C LEU A 121 -14.89 -5.94 -11.38
N CYS A 122 -13.60 -5.93 -11.72
CA CYS A 122 -12.89 -7.14 -12.16
C CYS A 122 -12.80 -8.26 -11.10
N GLU A 123 -12.87 -7.90 -9.82
CA GLU A 123 -12.78 -8.84 -8.71
C GLU A 123 -14.14 -9.27 -8.14
N TYR A 124 -15.25 -8.79 -8.71
CA TYR A 124 -16.61 -9.01 -8.21
C TYR A 124 -17.50 -9.72 -9.22
#